data_AF-A0A7S1RF88-F1
#
_entry.id   AF-A0A7S1RF88-F1
#
_cell.length_a   1.000
_cell.length_b   1.000
_cell.length_c   1.000
_cell.angle_alpha   90.00
_cell.angle_beta   90.00
_cell.angle_gamma   90.00
#
_symmetry.space_group_name_H-M   'P 1'
#
loop_
_entity.id
_entity.type
_entity.pdbx_description
1 polymer ?
#
loop_
_entity_poly.entity_id
_entity_poly.type
_entity_poly.pdbx_seq_one_letter_code
_entity_poly.pdbx_strand_id
1 'polypeptide(L)'
;GHNKLNIPRRAPGQPSDQLLRDRGLEIGECVFDIGLATMFLARAALMINAAVSDCTRFEIRTGGQGSRARCAADVSSVMSAFAFTASGISYAAHNCPFWTTLAPACAGAISNMIAALAQIAASSASFQGTCGFVGRRLSGTTEQQPSILV
;
A
#
# COMPACT_ATOMS: atom_id res chain seq x y z
N GLY A 1 -1.31 26.81 25.44
CA GLY A 1 -0.05 26.05 25.38
C GLY A 1 -0.11 24.91 26.37
N HIS A 2 -0.33 23.68 25.88
CA HIS A 2 -0.31 22.50 26.74
C HIS A 2 0.94 21.68 26.43
N ASN A 3 1.95 21.90 27.25
CA ASN A 3 3.16 21.11 27.31
C ASN A 3 2.81 19.74 27.93
N LYS A 4 2.57 18.75 27.08
CA LYS A 4 2.57 17.33 27.47
C LYS A 4 3.84 16.73 26.88
N LEU A 5 4.93 16.86 27.63
CA LEU A 5 5.94 15.80 27.66
C LEU A 5 5.17 14.50 27.87
N ASN A 6 4.97 13.70 26.83
CA ASN A 6 4.45 12.34 26.95
C ASN A 6 5.58 11.45 27.46
N ILE A 7 6.08 11.78 28.66
CA ILE A 7 6.75 10.79 29.49
C ILE A 7 5.67 9.74 29.73
N PRO A 8 5.89 8.45 29.42
CA PRO A 8 4.93 7.39 29.73
C PRO A 8 4.52 7.59 31.19
N ARG A 9 3.21 7.72 31.44
CA ARG A 9 2.70 7.91 32.80
C ARG A 9 3.22 6.74 33.61
N ARG A 10 4.16 7.03 34.50
CA ARG A 10 4.77 6.09 35.43
C ARG A 10 3.64 5.27 36.06
N ALA A 11 3.52 4.00 35.70
CA ALA A 11 2.87 3.07 36.62
C ALA A 11 3.73 3.13 37.89
N PRO A 12 3.20 3.50 39.06
CA PRO A 12 4.00 3.59 40.27
C PRO A 12 4.60 2.22 40.56
N GLY A 13 5.92 2.04 40.33
CA GLY A 13 6.65 0.79 40.60
C GLY A 13 7.53 0.19 39.49
N GLN A 14 7.65 0.77 38.29
CA GLN A 14 8.49 0.14 37.24
C GLN A 14 10.01 0.31 37.46
N PRO A 15 10.81 -0.77 37.29
CA PRO A 15 12.27 -0.72 37.36
C PRO A 15 12.88 0.08 36.21
N SER A 16 14.04 0.71 36.44
CA SER A 16 14.77 1.58 35.48
C SER A 16 15.02 0.93 34.12
N ASP A 17 15.21 -0.39 34.08
CA ASP A 17 15.49 -1.15 32.86
C ASP A 17 14.30 -1.19 31.90
N GLN A 18 13.07 -1.18 32.42
CA GLN A 18 11.87 -1.18 31.57
C GLN A 18 11.69 0.15 30.85
N LEU A 19 12.00 1.27 31.51
CA LEU A 19 11.85 2.60 30.92
C LEU A 19 12.86 2.84 29.78
N LEU A 20 14.08 2.30 29.93
CA LEU A 20 15.09 2.29 28.86
C LEU A 20 14.66 1.41 27.68
N ARG A 21 14.06 0.25 27.97
CA ARG A 21 13.56 -0.67 26.96
C ARG A 21 12.40 -0.08 26.16
N ASP A 22 11.45 0.57 26.82
CA ASP A 22 10.28 1.19 26.18
C ASP A 22 10.68 2.33 25.24
N ARG A 23 11.67 3.16 25.64
CA ARG A 23 12.23 4.19 24.75
C ARG A 23 12.95 3.58 23.53
N GLY A 24 13.67 2.48 23.73
CA GLY A 24 14.32 1.77 22.63
C GLY A 24 13.31 1.21 21.63
N LEU A 25 12.17 0.71 22.10
CA LEU A 25 11.08 0.21 21.26
C LEU A 25 10.42 1.34 20.47
N GLU A 26 10.07 2.45 21.12
CA GLU A 26 9.43 3.61 20.47
C GLU A 26 10.30 4.19 19.34
N ILE A 27 11.61 4.35 19.60
CA ILE A 27 12.57 4.81 18.57
C ILE A 27 12.71 3.77 17.45
N GLY A 28 12.73 2.48 17.81
CA GLY A 28 12.78 1.39 16.84
C GLY A 28 11.60 1.39 15.88
N GLU A 29 10.38 1.53 16.41
CA GLU A 29 9.14 1.61 15.62
C GLU A 29 9.13 2.85 14.71
N CYS A 30 9.52 4.01 15.22
CA CYS A 30 9.64 5.24 14.44
C CYS A 30 10.57 5.09 13.22
N VAL A 31 11.78 4.56 13.42
CA VAL A 31 12.75 4.34 12.33
C VAL A 31 12.23 3.31 11.34
N PHE A 32 11.57 2.27 11.83
CA PHE A 32 10.98 1.22 11.00
C PHE A 32 9.83 1.76 10.13
N ASP A 33 8.92 2.54 10.69
CA ASP A 33 7.80 3.13 9.96
C ASP A 33 8.27 4.08 8.84
N ILE A 34 9.28 4.91 9.12
CA ILE A 34 9.91 5.78 8.12
C ILE A 34 10.63 4.94 7.05
N GLY A 35 11.35 3.90 7.46
CA GLY A 35 12.03 2.96 6.56
C GLY A 35 11.05 2.25 5.62
N LEU A 36 9.91 1.78 6.14
CA LEU A 36 8.85 1.21 5.33
C LEU A 36 8.23 2.24 4.39
N ALA A 37 7.91 3.44 4.89
CA ALA A 37 7.31 4.50 4.08
C ALA A 37 8.20 4.86 2.87
N THR A 38 9.51 5.01 3.11
CA THR A 38 10.50 5.31 2.07
C THR A 38 10.70 4.16 1.09
N MET A 39 10.72 2.91 1.57
CA MET A 39 10.80 1.73 0.70
C MET A 39 9.59 1.64 -0.22
N PHE A 40 8.37 1.81 0.31
CA PHE A 40 7.15 1.81 -0.49
C PHE A 40 7.08 2.99 -1.45
N LEU A 41 7.65 4.15 -1.07
CA LEU A 41 7.75 5.31 -1.97
C LEU A 41 8.69 5.01 -3.15
N ALA A 42 9.85 4.39 -2.88
CA ALA A 42 10.75 3.95 -3.93
C ALA A 42 10.09 2.89 -4.83
N ARG A 43 9.35 1.94 -4.25
CA ARG A 43 8.55 0.97 -5.00
C ARG A 43 7.49 1.67 -5.86
N ALA A 44 6.82 2.70 -5.35
CA ALA A 44 5.85 3.47 -6.11
C ALA A 44 6.50 4.12 -7.35
N ALA A 45 7.70 4.69 -7.21
CA ALA A 45 8.44 5.28 -8.34
C ALA A 45 8.74 4.24 -9.44
N LEU A 46 9.16 3.03 -9.07
CA LEU A 46 9.38 1.94 -10.02
C LEU A 46 8.08 1.49 -10.70
N MET A 47 6.99 1.37 -9.95
CA MET A 47 5.68 1.00 -10.48
C MET A 47 5.12 2.08 -11.42
N ILE A 48 5.37 3.36 -11.15
CA ILE A 48 5.00 4.46 -12.07
C ILE A 48 5.78 4.32 -13.37
N ASN A 49 7.08 4.03 -13.30
CA ASN A 49 7.90 3.84 -14.50
C ASN A 49 7.39 2.67 -15.37
N ALA A 50 6.91 1.58 -14.77
CA ALA A 50 6.25 0.50 -15.50
C ALA A 50 4.86 0.93 -16.03
N ALA A 51 4.07 1.62 -15.22
CA ALA A 51 2.74 2.07 -15.63
C ALA A 51 2.78 3.01 -16.85
N VAL A 52 3.79 3.89 -16.94
CA VAL A 52 3.89 4.81 -18.09
C VAL A 52 4.24 4.11 -19.40
N SER A 53 4.90 2.94 -19.38
CA SER A 53 5.09 2.12 -20.57
C SER A 53 3.85 1.29 -20.90
N ASP A 54 3.28 0.65 -19.87
CA ASP A 54 2.26 -0.40 -20.04
C ASP A 54 0.86 0.21 -20.28
N CYS A 55 0.62 1.45 -19.83
CA CYS A 55 -0.64 2.18 -20.01
C CYS A 55 -0.66 3.11 -21.23
N THR A 56 0.22 2.93 -22.22
CA THR A 56 0.19 3.78 -23.42
C THR A 56 -1.08 3.53 -24.25
N ARG A 57 -1.55 4.57 -24.96
CA ARG A 57 -2.70 4.44 -25.89
C ARG A 57 -2.46 3.37 -26.96
N PHE A 58 -1.21 3.17 -27.36
CA PHE A 58 -0.83 2.14 -28.30
C PHE A 58 -1.04 0.75 -27.70
N GLU A 59 -0.40 0.44 -26.56
CA GLU A 59 -0.54 -0.86 -25.87
C GLU A 59 -1.99 -1.22 -25.53
N ILE A 60 -2.78 -0.27 -25.03
CA ILE A 60 -4.18 -0.50 -24.68
C ILE A 60 -5.05 -0.83 -25.91
N ARG A 61 -4.68 -0.33 -27.09
CA ARG A 61 -5.40 -0.56 -28.36
C ARG A 61 -4.92 -1.80 -29.09
N THR A 62 -3.62 -2.08 -29.09
CA THR A 62 -3.02 -3.19 -29.86
C THR A 62 -2.88 -4.47 -29.04
N GLY A 63 -2.63 -4.37 -27.73
CA GLY A 63 -2.37 -5.50 -26.83
C GLY A 63 -3.62 -6.19 -26.26
N GLY A 64 -4.81 -5.77 -26.70
CA GLY A 64 -6.08 -6.39 -26.33
C GLY A 64 -6.35 -6.39 -24.81
N GLN A 65 -7.04 -7.42 -24.32
CA GLN A 65 -7.40 -7.51 -22.89
C GLN A 65 -6.19 -7.74 -21.97
N GLY A 66 -5.10 -8.33 -22.49
CA GLY A 66 -3.89 -8.57 -21.71
C GLY A 66 -3.19 -7.28 -21.31
N SER A 67 -2.93 -6.38 -22.25
CA SER A 67 -2.31 -5.08 -21.94
C SER A 67 -3.22 -4.18 -21.08
N ARG A 68 -4.54 -4.26 -21.23
CA ARG A 68 -5.49 -3.56 -20.35
C ARG A 68 -5.43 -4.05 -18.91
N ALA A 69 -5.40 -5.37 -18.72
CA ALA A 69 -5.26 -5.97 -17.40
C ALA A 69 -3.91 -5.62 -16.76
N ARG A 70 -2.83 -5.61 -17.55
CA ARG A 70 -1.50 -5.21 -17.08
C ARG A 70 -1.45 -3.76 -16.62
N CYS A 71 -1.92 -2.83 -17.45
CA CYS A 71 -2.05 -1.43 -17.08
C CYS A 71 -2.92 -1.24 -15.81
N ALA A 72 -4.05 -1.95 -15.70
CA ALA A 72 -4.88 -1.91 -14.49
C ALA A 72 -4.15 -2.44 -13.25
N ALA A 73 -3.31 -3.48 -13.41
CA ALA A 73 -2.49 -4.03 -12.33
C ALA A 73 -1.41 -3.03 -11.86
N ASP A 74 -0.75 -2.35 -12.81
CA ASP A 74 0.28 -1.36 -12.50
C ASP A 74 -0.32 -0.15 -11.77
N VAL A 75 -1.44 0.40 -12.25
CA VAL A 75 -2.11 1.53 -11.59
C VAL A 75 -2.58 1.14 -10.19
N SER A 76 -3.17 -0.05 -10.03
CA SER A 76 -3.59 -0.54 -8.71
C SER A 76 -2.38 -0.74 -7.77
N SER A 77 -1.25 -1.20 -8.32
CA SER A 77 0.00 -1.35 -7.57
C SER A 77 0.58 -0.01 -7.13
N VAL A 78 0.56 1.01 -7.99
CA VAL A 78 0.95 2.39 -7.65
C VAL A 78 0.10 2.92 -6.50
N MET A 79 -1.23 2.79 -6.59
CA MET A 79 -2.14 3.23 -5.53
C MET A 79 -1.87 2.52 -4.21
N SER A 80 -1.61 1.20 -4.27
CA SER A 80 -1.26 0.44 -3.07
C SER A 80 0.03 0.95 -2.43
N ALA A 81 1.07 1.24 -3.22
CA ALA A 81 2.35 1.68 -2.72
C ALA A 81 2.24 3.05 -2.03
N PHE A 82 1.51 4.00 -2.64
CA PHE A 82 1.24 5.29 -2.00
C PHE A 82 0.40 5.15 -0.72
N ALA A 83 -0.56 4.23 -0.68
CA ALA A 83 -1.35 3.98 0.51
C ALA A 83 -0.49 3.38 1.65
N PHE A 84 0.47 2.49 1.35
CA PHE A 84 1.45 2.03 2.34
C PHE A 84 2.43 3.13 2.78
N THR A 85 2.84 4.02 1.87
CA THR A 85 3.63 5.19 2.25
C THR A 85 2.85 6.10 3.19
N ALA A 86 1.58 6.38 2.89
CA ALA A 86 0.71 7.19 3.74
C ALA A 86 0.47 6.54 5.11
N SER A 87 0.32 5.21 5.16
CA SER A 87 0.20 4.50 6.44
C SER A 87 1.50 4.59 7.24
N GLY A 88 2.66 4.33 6.63
CA GLY A 88 3.96 4.44 7.27
C GLY A 88 4.24 5.86 7.80
N ILE A 89 3.90 6.90 7.05
CA ILE A 89 4.03 8.30 7.53
C ILE A 89 3.09 8.57 8.72
N SER A 90 1.88 8.01 8.70
CA SER A 90 0.93 8.15 9.80
C SER A 90 1.42 7.44 11.06
N TYR A 91 1.95 6.22 10.95
CA TYR A 91 2.52 5.51 12.09
C TYR A 91 3.82 6.15 12.58
N ALA A 92 4.67 6.65 11.67
CA ALA A 92 5.85 7.44 12.05
C ALA A 92 5.45 8.69 12.83
N ALA A 93 4.43 9.44 12.38
CA ALA A 93 3.94 10.60 13.12
C ALA A 93 3.35 10.26 14.50
N HIS A 94 2.94 9.00 14.71
CA HIS A 94 2.45 8.52 16.00
C HIS A 94 3.55 8.02 16.94
N ASN A 95 4.49 7.23 16.42
CA ASN A 95 5.53 6.53 17.18
C ASN A 95 6.78 7.39 17.38
N CYS A 96 6.97 8.44 16.58
CA CYS A 96 8.15 9.28 16.70
C CYS A 96 8.01 10.35 17.80
N PRO A 97 8.99 10.49 18.70
CA PRO A 97 8.89 11.33 19.91
C PRO A 97 8.85 12.85 19.65
N PHE A 98 9.03 13.28 18.40
CA PHE A 98 9.06 14.70 18.03
C PHE A 98 7.68 15.29 17.71
N TRP A 99 6.67 14.47 17.39
CA TRP A 99 5.31 14.93 17.08
C TRP A 99 4.33 14.62 18.23
N THR A 100 4.40 15.37 19.32
CA THR A 100 3.61 15.07 20.54
C THR A 100 2.13 15.46 20.48
N THR A 101 1.66 16.07 19.38
CA THR A 101 0.33 16.71 19.32
C THR A 101 -0.66 16.03 18.38
N LEU A 102 -0.25 15.07 17.55
CA LEU A 102 -1.14 14.36 16.63
C LEU A 102 -1.09 12.85 16.94
N ALA A 103 -2.26 12.21 17.01
CA ALA A 103 -2.39 10.75 17.06
C ALA A 103 -3.02 10.21 15.76
N PRO A 104 -2.30 10.20 14.62
CA PRO A 104 -2.85 9.81 13.32
C PRO A 104 -2.91 8.30 13.09
N ALA A 105 -2.94 7.48 14.14
CA ALA A 105 -3.01 6.01 14.02
C ALA A 105 -4.25 5.53 13.22
N CYS A 106 -5.37 6.25 13.32
CA CYS A 106 -6.58 5.95 12.55
C CYS A 106 -6.37 6.15 11.04
N ALA A 107 -5.69 7.23 10.64
CA ALA A 107 -5.37 7.47 9.23
C ALA A 107 -4.42 6.40 8.67
N GLY A 108 -3.48 5.93 9.51
CA GLY A 108 -2.61 4.81 9.18
C GLY A 108 -3.38 3.52 8.88
N ALA A 109 -4.33 3.17 9.75
CA ALA A 109 -5.14 1.97 9.60
C ALA A 109 -6.02 1.99 8.33
N ILE A 110 -6.66 3.13 8.04
CA ILE A 110 -7.49 3.31 6.83
C ILE A 110 -6.62 3.16 5.57
N SER A 111 -5.46 3.81 5.56
CA SER A 111 -4.53 3.74 4.44
C SER A 111 -4.04 2.31 4.21
N ASN A 112 -3.77 1.56 5.28
CA ASN A 112 -3.37 0.17 5.21
C ASN A 112 -4.48 -0.73 4.60
N MET A 113 -5.74 -0.48 4.97
CA MET A 113 -6.88 -1.19 4.38
C MET A 113 -7.02 -0.89 2.87
N ILE A 114 -6.91 0.38 2.48
CA ILE A 114 -6.94 0.78 1.06
C ILE A 114 -5.80 0.10 0.30
N ALA A 115 -4.61 0.06 0.89
CA ALA A 115 -3.44 -0.56 0.29
C ALA A 115 -3.63 -2.05 0.06
N ALA A 116 -4.23 -2.77 1.01
CA ALA A 116 -4.56 -4.18 0.88
C ALA A 116 -5.58 -4.43 -0.24
N LEU A 117 -6.64 -3.63 -0.32
CA LEU A 117 -7.64 -3.74 -1.39
C LEU A 117 -7.03 -3.48 -2.77
N ALA A 118 -6.16 -2.48 -2.88
CA ALA A 118 -5.46 -2.16 -4.12
C ALA A 118 -4.48 -3.29 -4.53
N GLN A 119 -3.80 -3.94 -3.58
CA GLN A 119 -2.98 -5.12 -3.88
C GLN A 119 -3.80 -6.33 -4.35
N ILE A 120 -4.98 -6.55 -3.76
CA ILE A 120 -5.89 -7.61 -4.21
C ILE A 120 -6.34 -7.33 -5.65
N ALA A 121 -6.71 -6.08 -5.96
CA ALA A 121 -7.06 -5.66 -7.31
C ALA A 121 -5.89 -5.86 -8.29
N ALA A 122 -4.68 -5.44 -7.93
CA ALA A 122 -3.48 -5.61 -8.76
C ALA A 122 -3.18 -7.09 -9.04
N SER A 123 -3.27 -7.92 -8.01
CA SER A 123 -3.07 -9.38 -8.12
C SER A 123 -4.12 -9.99 -9.04
N SER A 124 -5.39 -9.62 -8.88
CA SER A 124 -6.49 -10.13 -9.71
C SER A 124 -6.33 -9.78 -11.19
N ALA A 125 -5.86 -8.57 -11.50
CA ALA A 125 -5.59 -8.13 -12.86
C ALA A 125 -4.37 -8.87 -13.45
N SER A 126 -3.34 -9.10 -12.64
CA SER A 126 -2.17 -9.90 -13.02
C SER A 126 -2.54 -11.35 -13.32
N PHE A 127 -3.48 -11.94 -12.56
CA PHE A 127 -4.01 -13.27 -12.84
C PHE A 127 -4.72 -13.35 -14.19
N GLN A 128 -5.44 -12.31 -14.62
CA GLN A 128 -6.04 -12.30 -15.96
C GLN A 128 -4.97 -12.24 -17.05
N GLY A 129 -3.87 -11.52 -16.83
CA GLY A 129 -2.72 -11.48 -17.75
C GLY A 129 -2.01 -12.82 -17.88
N THR A 130 -1.78 -13.52 -16.76
CA THR A 130 -1.00 -14.78 -16.72
C THR A 130 -1.86 -16.02 -17.00
N CYS A 131 -3.03 -16.11 -16.36
CA CYS A 131 -3.89 -17.30 -16.37
C CYS A 131 -5.13 -17.14 -17.26
N GLY A 132 -5.39 -15.97 -17.84
CA GLY A 132 -6.57 -15.71 -18.70
C GLY A 132 -6.63 -16.54 -19.98
N PHE A 133 -5.54 -17.21 -20.37
CA PHE A 133 -5.53 -18.22 -21.43
C PHE A 133 -6.15 -19.57 -21.01
N VAL A 134 -6.11 -19.91 -19.73
CA VAL A 134 -6.69 -21.16 -19.20
C VAL A 134 -8.20 -21.02 -19.02
N GLY A 135 -8.67 -19.88 -18.49
CA GLY A 135 -10.10 -19.60 -18.33
C GLY A 135 -10.85 -19.56 -19.66
N ARG A 136 -10.29 -18.98 -20.71
CA ARG A 136 -10.92 -18.93 -22.05
C ARG A 136 -11.04 -20.29 -22.74
N ARG A 137 -10.20 -21.28 -22.42
CA ARG A 137 -10.35 -22.66 -22.93
C ARG A 137 -11.40 -23.47 -22.16
N LEU A 138 -11.65 -23.12 -20.90
CA LEU A 138 -12.67 -23.77 -20.06
C LEU A 138 -14.05 -23.10 -20.19
N SER A 139 -14.12 -21.80 -20.51
CA SER A 139 -15.36 -21.06 -20.80
C SER A 139 -15.99 -21.37 -22.17
N GLY A 140 -15.61 -22.48 -22.81
CA GLY A 140 -16.33 -23.02 -23.96
C GLY A 140 -17.71 -23.62 -23.63
N THR A 141 -18.14 -23.62 -22.35
CA THR A 141 -19.40 -24.26 -21.94
C THR A 141 -20.37 -23.41 -21.12
N THR A 142 -20.10 -22.15 -20.77
CA THR A 142 -21.14 -21.31 -20.13
C THR A 142 -20.84 -19.81 -20.24
N GLU A 143 -21.54 -19.18 -21.20
CA GLU A 143 -22.24 -17.90 -21.04
C GLU A 143 -21.48 -16.67 -20.51
N GLN A 144 -20.90 -15.87 -21.43
CA GLN A 144 -21.25 -14.44 -21.55
C GLN A 144 -20.78 -13.90 -22.92
N GLN A 145 -21.65 -14.01 -23.92
CA GLN A 145 -21.67 -13.15 -25.10
C GLN A 145 -23.06 -12.49 -25.13
N PRO A 146 -23.19 -11.24 -25.62
CA PRO A 146 -23.03 -11.04 -27.04
C PRO A 146 -22.13 -9.86 -27.42
N SER A 147 -21.41 -10.10 -28.51
CA SER A 147 -21.01 -9.09 -29.46
C SER A 147 -22.25 -8.30 -29.91
N ILE A 148 -22.23 -6.97 -29.78
CA ILE A 148 -23.06 -6.12 -30.65
C ILE A 148 -22.13 -5.35 -31.58
N LEU A 149 -22.39 -5.60 -32.85
CA LEU A 149 -21.88 -4.94 -34.04
C LEU A 149 -22.53 -3.54 -34.11
N VAL A 150 -21.73 -2.48 -34.14
CA VAL A 150 -22.03 -1.22 -34.86
C VAL A 150 -20.73 -0.70 -35.42
#